data_AF-A0A6J6I096-F1
#
_entry.id   AF-A0A6J6I096-F1
#
_cell.length_a   1.000
_cell.length_b   1.000
_cell.length_c   1.000
_cell.angle_alpha   90.00
_cell.angle_beta   90.00
_cell.angle_gamma   90.00
#
_symmetry.space_group_name_H-M   'P 1'
#
loop_
_entity.id
_entity.type
_entity.pdbx_description
1 polymer ?
#
loop_
_entity_poly.entity_id
_entity_poly.type
_entity_poly.pdbx_seq_one_letter_code
_entity_poly.pdbx_strand_id
1 'polypeptide(L)'
;MIGATPELLVEVAGREVRSRPLAGTTPRTGDPETDRQLADELVASTKNQVEHRVVVDMVHDTLLPFCSYLDWEAEPSIVTVANVQHLGTYIEGALTEPTAHVMNLVKELCPTPALGGFPSTDAISFITTNEPMERGNYGGAVGWMDAKGNGTFAVTIRCAELSEDRRTARLFAGGGIVAESNPYAELAETQAKFQAMLSAIVRP
;
A
#
# COMPACT_ATOMS: atom_id res chain seq x y z
N MET A 1 4.29 -7.44 15.92
CA MET A 1 3.39 -7.16 14.78
C MET A 1 3.44 -8.32 13.81
N ILE A 2 2.28 -8.70 13.25
CA ILE A 2 2.14 -9.78 12.26
C ILE A 2 1.20 -9.30 11.15
N GLY A 3 1.35 -9.79 9.92
CA GLY A 3 0.47 -9.39 8.83
C GLY A 3 0.78 -10.08 7.51
N ALA A 4 -0.06 -9.82 6.51
CA ALA A 4 0.06 -10.32 5.14
C ALA A 4 -0.18 -9.17 4.16
N THR A 5 0.83 -8.31 4.01
CA THR A 5 0.74 -7.13 3.16
C THR A 5 0.86 -7.51 1.68
N PRO A 6 -0.02 -6.98 0.80
CA PRO A 6 0.10 -7.14 -0.64
C PRO A 6 1.03 -6.12 -1.32
N GLU A 7 1.49 -5.10 -0.60
CA GLU A 7 2.07 -3.90 -1.20
C GLU A 7 3.58 -3.82 -0.99
N LEU A 8 4.34 -3.92 -2.08
CA LEU A 8 5.77 -3.70 -2.10
C LEU A 8 6.05 -2.19 -2.11
N LEU A 9 6.61 -1.68 -1.02
CA LEU A 9 7.03 -0.28 -0.95
C LEU A 9 8.25 -0.05 -1.83
N VAL A 10 9.33 -0.80 -1.58
CA VAL A 10 10.55 -0.74 -2.39
C VAL A 10 11.41 -2.00 -2.18
N GLU A 11 11.98 -2.50 -3.26
CA GLU A 11 13.04 -3.51 -3.26
C GLU A 11 14.28 -2.94 -3.95
N VAL A 12 15.46 -3.24 -3.40
CA VAL A 12 16.76 -3.00 -4.03
C VAL A 12 17.54 -4.30 -4.07
N ALA A 13 17.92 -4.71 -5.29
CA ALA A 13 18.73 -5.88 -5.56
C ALA A 13 19.93 -5.49 -6.46
N GLY A 14 21.06 -5.20 -5.83
CA GLY A 14 22.24 -4.64 -6.49
C GLY A 14 21.95 -3.25 -7.03
N ARG A 15 21.73 -3.16 -8.34
CA ARG A 15 21.36 -1.91 -9.02
C ARG A 15 19.88 -1.84 -9.37
N GLU A 16 19.16 -2.95 -9.31
CA GLU A 16 17.74 -2.97 -9.64
C GLU A 16 16.92 -2.38 -8.49
N VAL A 17 15.98 -1.50 -8.81
CA VAL A 17 14.98 -0.99 -7.88
C VAL A 17 13.59 -1.32 -8.39
N ARG A 18 12.70 -1.74 -7.49
CA ARG A 18 11.33 -2.11 -7.82
C ARG A 18 10.35 -1.58 -6.78
N SER A 19 9.14 -1.24 -7.21
CA SER A 19 8.02 -0.87 -6.34
C SER A 19 6.70 -1.36 -6.94
N ARG A 20 5.68 -1.57 -6.11
CA ARG A 20 4.33 -1.89 -6.58
C ARG A 20 3.28 -1.18 -5.72
N PRO A 21 3.10 0.15 -5.90
CA PRO A 21 2.04 0.89 -5.21
C PRO A 21 0.66 0.31 -5.50
N LEU A 22 -0.18 0.24 -4.46
CA LEU A 22 -1.57 -0.21 -4.57
C LEU A 22 -2.53 0.88 -4.10
N ALA A 23 -3.57 1.17 -4.90
CA ALA A 23 -4.64 2.10 -4.52
C ALA A 23 -5.88 1.83 -5.37
N GLY A 24 -7.06 1.99 -4.78
CA GLY A 24 -8.30 1.43 -5.30
C GLY A 24 -8.50 -0.03 -4.87
N THR A 25 -9.70 -0.34 -4.39
CA THR A 25 -10.03 -1.64 -3.81
C THR A 25 -11.44 -2.08 -4.22
N THR A 26 -11.61 -3.36 -4.48
CA THR A 26 -12.93 -4.00 -4.59
C THR A 26 -12.94 -5.33 -3.82
N PRO A 27 -14.05 -5.72 -3.16
CA PRO A 27 -14.10 -6.96 -2.41
C PRO A 27 -14.01 -8.20 -3.30
N ARG A 28 -13.72 -9.34 -2.68
CA ARG A 28 -13.92 -10.67 -3.28
C ARG A 28 -15.08 -11.37 -2.62
N THR A 29 -15.84 -12.08 -3.44
CA THR A 29 -17.06 -12.81 -3.09
C THR A 29 -16.81 -14.31 -3.03
N GLY A 30 -15.76 -14.80 -3.69
CA GLY A 30 -15.48 -16.23 -3.86
C GLY A 30 -16.16 -16.85 -5.08
N ASP A 31 -17.03 -16.11 -5.77
CA ASP A 31 -17.54 -16.48 -7.09
C ASP A 31 -16.64 -15.87 -8.17
N PRO A 32 -15.97 -16.69 -9.02
CA PRO A 32 -15.01 -16.18 -10.01
C PRO A 32 -15.61 -15.20 -11.03
N GLU A 33 -16.88 -15.38 -11.41
CA GLU A 33 -17.51 -14.52 -12.41
C GLU A 33 -17.87 -13.15 -11.82
N THR A 34 -18.46 -13.14 -10.62
CA THR A 34 -18.70 -11.90 -9.87
C THR A 34 -17.40 -11.17 -9.53
N ASP A 35 -16.36 -11.89 -9.08
CA ASP A 35 -15.05 -11.31 -8.78
C ASP A 35 -14.42 -10.65 -10.02
N ARG A 36 -14.54 -11.29 -11.19
CA ARG A 36 -14.07 -10.74 -12.47
C ARG A 36 -14.82 -9.47 -12.86
N GLN A 37 -16.15 -9.48 -12.75
CA GLN A 37 -16.97 -8.29 -13.03
C GLN A 37 -16.56 -7.12 -12.11
N LEU A 38 -16.41 -7.37 -10.81
CA LEU A 38 -15.98 -6.36 -9.84
C LEU A 38 -14.58 -5.80 -10.15
N ALA A 39 -13.67 -6.64 -10.65
CA ALA A 39 -12.34 -6.22 -11.08
C ALA A 39 -12.42 -5.33 -12.34
N ASP A 40 -13.23 -5.72 -13.33
CA ASP A 40 -13.46 -4.93 -14.55
C ASP A 40 -14.07 -3.55 -14.21
N GLU A 41 -15.02 -3.51 -13.27
CA GLU A 41 -15.61 -2.27 -12.75
C GLU A 41 -14.57 -1.39 -12.00
N LEU A 42 -13.67 -2.01 -11.24
CA LEU A 42 -12.59 -1.29 -10.55
C LEU A 42 -11.63 -0.64 -11.55
N VAL A 43 -11.22 -1.35 -12.60
CA VAL A 43 -10.36 -0.82 -13.67
C VAL A 43 -11.05 0.32 -14.41
N ALA A 44 -12.34 0.20 -14.70
CA ALA A 44 -13.11 1.23 -15.41
C ALA A 44 -13.44 2.47 -14.56
N SER A 45 -13.25 2.41 -13.23
CA SER A 45 -13.65 3.47 -12.31
C SER A 45 -12.71 4.68 -12.38
N THR A 46 -13.22 5.81 -12.91
CA THR A 46 -12.46 7.08 -12.96
C THR A 46 -11.98 7.53 -11.59
N LYS A 47 -12.79 7.37 -10.53
CA LYS A 47 -12.40 7.69 -9.14
C LYS A 47 -11.14 6.91 -8.74
N ASN A 48 -11.18 5.59 -8.88
CA ASN A 48 -10.07 4.72 -8.48
C ASN A 48 -8.83 4.95 -9.35
N GLN A 49 -9.00 5.23 -10.65
CA GLN A 49 -7.88 5.58 -11.54
C GLN A 49 -7.19 6.88 -11.12
N VAL A 50 -7.96 7.92 -10.73
CA VAL A 50 -7.41 9.18 -10.21
C VAL A 50 -6.68 8.95 -8.89
N GLU A 51 -7.29 8.24 -7.95
CA GLU A 51 -6.65 7.88 -6.67
C GLU A 51 -5.35 7.11 -6.89
N HIS A 52 -5.37 6.10 -7.78
CA HIS A 52 -4.21 5.28 -8.10
C HIS A 52 -3.08 6.08 -8.74
N ARG A 53 -3.41 6.95 -9.69
CA ARG A 53 -2.43 7.80 -10.39
C ARG A 53 -1.65 8.68 -9.43
N VAL A 54 -2.30 9.29 -8.43
CA VAL A 54 -1.62 10.11 -7.41
C VAL A 54 -0.56 9.32 -6.66
N VAL A 55 -0.82 8.05 -6.34
CA VAL A 55 0.16 7.19 -5.66
C VAL A 55 1.32 6.84 -6.58
N VAL A 56 1.02 6.44 -7.82
CA VAL A 56 2.04 6.07 -8.82
C VAL A 56 2.96 7.24 -9.12
N ASP A 57 2.41 8.42 -9.38
CA ASP A 57 3.19 9.62 -9.73
C ASP A 57 4.11 10.01 -8.56
N MET A 58 3.61 9.98 -7.31
CA MET A 58 4.43 10.24 -6.14
C MET A 58 5.60 9.26 -6.03
N VAL A 59 5.32 7.95 -6.12
CA VAL A 59 6.36 6.90 -6.01
C VAL A 59 7.39 7.04 -7.13
N HIS A 60 6.94 7.26 -8.37
CA HIS A 60 7.80 7.47 -9.52
C HIS A 60 8.70 8.69 -9.31
N ASP A 61 8.12 9.87 -9.03
CA ASP A 61 8.86 11.13 -8.91
C ASP A 61 9.82 11.12 -7.72
N THR A 62 9.52 10.33 -6.69
CA THR A 62 10.39 10.13 -5.52
C THR A 62 11.58 9.22 -5.85
N LEU A 63 11.38 8.18 -6.65
CA LEU A 63 12.44 7.24 -7.03
C LEU A 63 13.33 7.77 -8.15
N LEU A 64 12.77 8.56 -9.08
CA LEU A 64 13.46 9.02 -10.28
C LEU A 64 14.82 9.68 -10.01
N PRO A 65 15.01 10.54 -8.99
CA PRO A 65 16.31 11.15 -8.70
C PRO A 65 17.42 10.17 -8.34
N PHE A 66 17.07 8.96 -7.89
CA PHE A 66 18.02 7.89 -7.53
C PHE A 66 18.35 6.97 -8.71
N CYS A 67 17.62 7.10 -9.83
CA CYS A 67 17.61 6.15 -10.92
C CYS A 67 18.28 6.70 -12.18
N SER A 68 19.00 5.83 -12.88
CA SER A 68 19.53 6.08 -14.22
C SER A 68 18.45 5.93 -15.29
N TYR A 69 17.49 5.04 -15.05
CA TYR A 69 16.21 4.98 -15.73
C TYR A 69 15.18 4.39 -14.76
N LEU A 70 13.91 4.71 -14.98
CA LEU A 70 12.77 4.20 -14.25
C LEU A 70 11.61 4.06 -15.24
N ASP A 71 10.96 2.90 -15.24
CA ASP A 71 9.83 2.57 -16.11
C ASP A 71 8.68 2.00 -15.26
N TRP A 72 7.46 2.05 -15.80
CA TRP A 72 6.28 1.53 -15.12
C TRP A 72 5.21 1.04 -16.10
N GLU A 73 4.34 0.15 -15.63
CA GLU A 73 3.21 -0.34 -16.43
C GLU A 73 2.26 0.80 -16.83
N ALA A 74 2.04 1.00 -18.14
CA ALA A 74 1.24 2.10 -18.65
C ALA A 74 -0.19 2.16 -18.08
N GLU A 75 -0.77 0.99 -17.82
CA GLU A 75 -2.08 0.81 -17.21
C GLU A 75 -1.93 -0.06 -15.95
N PRO A 76 -2.69 0.23 -14.87
CA PRO A 76 -2.64 -0.59 -13.66
C PRO A 76 -3.21 -1.98 -13.91
N SER A 77 -2.62 -2.98 -13.26
CA SER A 77 -3.07 -4.37 -13.25
C SER A 77 -3.86 -4.71 -11.99
N ILE A 78 -4.69 -5.75 -12.07
CA ILE A 78 -5.42 -6.26 -10.90
C ILE A 78 -4.52 -7.16 -10.05
N VAL A 79 -4.33 -6.76 -8.79
CA VAL A 79 -3.65 -7.54 -7.75
C VAL A 79 -4.69 -8.22 -6.88
N THR A 80 -4.82 -9.54 -7.03
CA THR A 80 -5.79 -10.34 -6.28
C THR A 80 -5.16 -10.89 -5.01
N VAL A 81 -5.82 -10.66 -3.86
CA VAL A 81 -5.54 -11.37 -2.61
C VAL A 81 -6.76 -12.13 -2.12
N ALA A 82 -6.69 -12.76 -0.94
CA ALA A 82 -7.75 -13.64 -0.46
C ALA A 82 -9.13 -12.94 -0.33
N ASN A 83 -9.14 -11.71 0.21
CA ASN A 83 -10.37 -11.00 0.58
C ASN A 83 -10.73 -9.81 -0.32
N VAL A 84 -9.78 -9.28 -1.08
CA VAL A 84 -9.96 -8.08 -1.91
C VAL A 84 -9.10 -8.15 -3.18
N GLN A 85 -9.38 -7.24 -4.11
CA GLN A 85 -8.59 -6.98 -5.31
C GLN A 85 -8.19 -5.51 -5.33
N HIS A 86 -7.01 -5.20 -5.87
CA HIS A 86 -6.45 -3.85 -5.92
C HIS A 86 -6.02 -3.47 -7.34
N LEU A 87 -6.06 -2.17 -7.67
CA LEU A 87 -5.23 -1.69 -8.76
C LEU A 87 -3.79 -1.59 -8.27
N GLY A 88 -2.86 -2.11 -9.07
CA GLY A 88 -1.43 -2.06 -8.80
C GLY A 88 -0.66 -1.71 -10.06
N THR A 89 0.34 -0.85 -9.94
CA THR A 89 1.26 -0.54 -11.02
C THR A 89 2.64 -1.03 -10.61
N TYR A 90 3.25 -1.88 -11.43
CA TYR A 90 4.63 -2.29 -11.23
C TYR A 90 5.58 -1.23 -11.79
N ILE A 91 6.55 -0.83 -10.97
CA ILE A 91 7.57 0.17 -11.29
C ILE A 91 8.93 -0.51 -11.14
N GLU A 92 9.80 -0.39 -12.15
CA GLU A 92 11.15 -0.93 -12.10
C GLU A 92 12.18 -0.02 -12.78
N GLY A 93 13.41 -0.09 -12.30
CA GLY A 93 14.48 0.75 -12.83
C GLY A 93 15.86 0.29 -12.39
N ALA A 94 16.86 1.07 -12.76
CA ALA A 94 18.23 0.87 -12.31
C ALA A 94 18.77 2.11 -11.58
N LEU A 95 19.27 1.92 -10.37
CA LEU A 95 19.92 2.94 -9.57
C LEU A 95 21.17 3.49 -10.27
N THR A 96 21.36 4.81 -10.12
CA THR A 96 22.58 5.51 -10.52
C THR A 96 23.74 5.14 -9.59
N GLU A 97 24.98 5.25 -10.07
CA GLU A 97 26.16 5.05 -9.24
C GLU A 97 26.64 6.36 -8.59
N PRO A 98 27.04 6.35 -7.30
CA PRO A 98 26.97 5.21 -6.38
C PRO A 98 25.53 4.86 -5.98
N THR A 99 25.24 3.56 -5.86
CA THR A 99 23.88 3.07 -5.59
C THR A 99 23.37 3.55 -4.24
N ALA A 100 22.14 4.07 -4.21
CA ALA A 100 21.45 4.37 -2.98
C ALA A 100 21.20 3.11 -2.15
N HIS A 101 21.38 3.22 -0.83
CA HIS A 101 20.96 2.17 0.09
C HIS A 101 19.43 2.13 0.16
N VAL A 102 18.82 0.94 0.25
CA VAL A 102 17.35 0.77 0.33
C VAL A 102 16.69 1.67 1.38
N MET A 103 17.32 1.89 2.54
CA MET A 103 16.78 2.76 3.60
C MET A 103 16.71 4.24 3.23
N ASN A 104 17.50 4.70 2.26
CA ASN A 104 17.34 6.06 1.74
C ASN A 104 16.00 6.16 1.00
N LEU A 105 15.68 5.16 0.16
CA LEU A 105 14.43 5.12 -0.61
C LEU A 105 13.21 4.93 0.30
N VAL A 106 13.30 4.06 1.32
CA VAL A 106 12.22 3.86 2.30
C VAL A 106 11.85 5.16 3.01
N LYS A 107 12.83 5.98 3.37
CA LYS A 107 12.60 7.26 4.07
C LYS A 107 11.87 8.28 3.21
N GLU A 108 12.19 8.33 1.91
CA GLU A 108 11.55 9.26 0.98
C GLU A 108 10.14 8.80 0.60
N LEU A 109 9.93 7.49 0.45
CA LEU A 109 8.65 6.93 0.02
C LEU A 109 7.60 6.79 1.13
N CYS A 110 8.02 6.64 2.38
CA CYS A 110 7.12 6.30 3.49
C CYS A 110 6.70 7.54 4.29
N PRO A 111 5.39 7.82 4.45
CA PRO A 111 4.25 7.07 3.89
C PRO A 111 3.92 7.48 2.45
N THR A 112 3.41 6.54 1.66
CA THR A 112 2.85 6.84 0.33
C THR A 112 1.49 7.54 0.44
N PRO A 113 0.98 8.23 -0.61
CA PRO A 113 -0.35 8.84 -0.56
C PRO A 113 -1.48 7.87 -0.24
N ALA A 114 -1.32 6.57 -0.53
CA ALA A 114 -2.29 5.55 -0.15
C ALA A 114 -2.51 5.47 1.37
N LEU A 115 -1.53 5.89 2.18
CA LEU A 115 -1.56 5.82 3.64
C LEU A 115 -1.44 7.20 4.31
N GLY A 116 -0.66 8.11 3.73
CA GLY A 116 -0.38 9.45 4.25
C GLY A 116 -1.10 10.58 3.53
N GLY A 117 -1.75 10.31 2.39
CA GLY A 117 -2.41 11.30 1.52
C GLY A 117 -1.47 12.22 0.75
N PHE A 118 -2.04 13.13 -0.04
CA PHE A 118 -1.32 14.10 -0.86
C PHE A 118 -2.04 15.46 -0.87
N PRO A 119 -1.33 16.60 -0.73
CA PRO A 119 0.07 16.75 -0.35
C PRO A 119 0.38 16.18 1.05
N SER A 120 1.54 15.55 1.22
CA SER A 120 1.82 14.69 2.39
C SER A 120 1.74 15.44 3.72
N THR A 121 2.31 16.65 3.83
CA THR A 121 2.31 17.42 5.09
C THR A 121 0.89 17.76 5.55
N ASP A 122 0.05 18.23 4.64
CA ASP A 122 -1.32 18.66 4.96
C ASP A 122 -2.20 17.45 5.30
N ALA A 123 -2.05 16.37 4.53
CA ALA A 123 -2.80 15.14 4.76
C ALA A 123 -2.40 14.45 6.07
N ILE A 124 -1.12 14.38 6.41
CA ILE A 124 -0.65 13.85 7.71
C ILE A 124 -1.16 14.73 8.87
N SER A 125 -1.14 16.05 8.72
CA SER A 125 -1.70 16.98 9.72
C SER A 125 -3.20 16.76 9.93
N PHE A 126 -3.94 16.57 8.84
CA PHE A 126 -5.36 16.26 8.87
C PHE A 126 -5.63 14.92 9.57
N ILE A 127 -4.91 13.86 9.21
CA ILE A 127 -5.01 12.53 9.83
C ILE A 127 -4.75 12.62 11.34
N THR A 128 -3.64 13.26 11.73
CA THR A 128 -3.24 13.41 13.14
C THR A 128 -4.29 14.16 13.96
N THR A 129 -4.99 15.12 13.35
CA THR A 129 -6.02 15.92 14.04
C THR A 129 -7.35 15.18 14.15
N ASN A 130 -7.71 14.35 13.15
CA ASN A 130 -9.05 13.77 13.03
C ASN A 130 -9.15 12.31 13.44
N GLU A 131 -8.05 11.57 13.49
CA GLU A 131 -8.04 10.20 14.03
C GLU A 131 -7.76 10.25 15.53
N PRO A 132 -8.71 9.88 16.42
CA PRO A 132 -8.52 9.91 17.87
C PRO A 132 -7.69 8.71 18.36
N MET A 133 -6.64 8.34 17.62
CA MET A 133 -5.79 7.20 17.91
C MET A 133 -4.41 7.32 17.25
N GLU A 134 -3.40 6.71 17.88
CA GLU A 134 -2.08 6.53 17.28
C GLU A 134 -2.07 5.33 16.33
N ARG A 135 -1.63 5.51 15.08
CA ARG A 135 -1.48 4.41 14.10
C ARG A 135 -0.32 3.46 14.44
N GLY A 136 0.65 3.90 15.23
CA GLY A 136 1.84 3.11 15.54
C GLY A 136 2.57 2.71 14.26
N ASN A 137 2.81 1.41 14.07
CA ASN A 137 3.49 0.90 12.87
C ASN A 137 2.59 0.81 11.63
N TYR A 138 1.26 0.96 11.77
CA TYR A 138 0.32 0.85 10.64
C TYR A 138 0.57 1.97 9.61
N GLY A 139 0.65 1.59 8.34
CA GLY A 139 0.97 2.49 7.23
C GLY A 139 2.45 2.88 7.14
N GLY A 140 3.30 2.33 8.00
CA GLY A 140 4.77 2.45 7.91
C GLY A 140 5.37 1.44 6.92
N ALA A 141 6.66 1.14 7.11
CA ALA A 141 7.39 0.16 6.31
C ALA A 141 7.91 -0.99 7.19
N VAL A 142 7.88 -2.22 6.66
CA VAL A 142 8.43 -3.42 7.30
C VAL A 142 9.23 -4.23 6.30
N GLY A 143 10.43 -4.69 6.69
CA GLY A 143 11.34 -5.31 5.74
C GLY A 143 12.67 -5.72 6.33
N TRP A 144 13.64 -5.93 5.46
CA TRP A 144 15.01 -6.30 5.81
C TRP A 144 16.00 -5.54 4.92
N MET A 145 17.25 -5.46 5.37
CA MET A 145 18.37 -4.93 4.59
C MET A 145 19.66 -5.71 4.86
N ASP A 146 20.58 -5.71 3.91
CA ASP A 146 21.94 -6.20 4.10
C ASP A 146 22.97 -5.05 4.21
N ALA A 147 24.22 -5.41 4.55
CA ALA A 147 25.32 -4.47 4.68
C ALA A 147 25.79 -3.86 3.34
N LYS A 148 25.31 -4.36 2.19
CA LYS A 148 25.61 -3.83 0.86
C LYS A 148 24.57 -2.82 0.39
N GLY A 149 23.52 -2.59 1.19
CA GLY A 149 22.45 -1.65 0.89
C GLY A 149 21.26 -2.25 0.13
N ASN A 150 21.26 -3.56 -0.11
CA ASN A 150 20.10 -4.26 -0.67
C ASN A 150 19.03 -4.45 0.41
N GLY A 151 17.81 -4.72 -0.03
CA GLY A 151 16.73 -5.11 0.87
C GLY A 151 15.36 -5.00 0.24
N THR A 152 14.36 -5.47 0.96
CA THR A 152 12.96 -5.44 0.52
C THR A 152 12.11 -4.93 1.67
N PHE A 153 11.32 -3.89 1.40
CA PHE A 153 10.38 -3.30 2.33
C PHE A 153 8.98 -3.28 1.73
N ALA A 154 8.02 -3.70 2.54
CA ALA A 154 6.61 -3.69 2.22
C ALA A 154 5.88 -2.67 3.09
N VAL A 155 4.72 -2.21 2.65
CA VAL A 155 3.88 -1.30 3.44
C VAL A 155 3.21 -2.08 4.56
N THR A 156 3.21 -1.53 5.77
CA THR A 156 2.67 -2.19 6.97
C THR A 156 1.14 -2.07 7.03
N ILE A 157 0.46 -2.87 6.21
CA ILE A 157 -1.01 -2.99 6.14
C ILE A 157 -1.44 -4.46 6.26
N ARG A 158 -2.75 -4.68 6.45
CA ARG A 158 -3.34 -6.02 6.67
C ARG A 158 -2.59 -6.74 7.80
N CYS A 159 -2.47 -6.05 8.92
CA CYS A 159 -1.64 -6.44 10.04
C CYS A 159 -2.37 -6.30 11.38
N ALA A 160 -1.84 -6.98 12.39
CA ALA A 160 -2.22 -6.84 13.78
C ALA A 160 -0.99 -6.59 14.66
N GLU A 161 -1.17 -5.68 15.62
CA GLU A 161 -0.26 -5.51 16.74
C GLU A 161 -0.75 -6.40 17.89
N LEU A 162 0.07 -7.36 18.30
CA LEU A 162 -0.23 -8.26 19.41
C LEU A 162 0.34 -7.68 20.70
N SER A 163 -0.38 -7.81 21.80
CA SER A 163 0.17 -7.56 23.13
C SER A 163 1.36 -8.47 23.43
N GLU A 164 2.16 -8.10 24.42
CA GLU A 164 3.31 -8.90 24.87
C GLU A 164 2.91 -10.33 25.27
N ASP A 165 1.78 -10.48 25.96
CA ASP A 165 1.20 -11.79 26.33
C ASP A 165 0.41 -12.47 25.20
N ARG A 166 0.28 -11.82 24.05
CA ARG A 166 -0.45 -12.26 22.85
C ARG A 166 -1.92 -12.58 23.07
N ARG A 167 -2.54 -12.04 24.13
CA ARG A 167 -3.96 -12.23 24.42
C ARG A 167 -4.86 -11.16 23.82
N THR A 168 -4.30 -10.03 23.42
CA THR A 168 -5.02 -8.99 22.69
C THR A 168 -4.35 -8.69 21.36
N ALA A 169 -5.16 -8.35 20.38
CA ALA A 169 -4.72 -7.96 19.05
C ALA A 169 -5.41 -6.64 18.68
N ARG A 170 -4.62 -5.64 18.31
CA ARG A 170 -5.10 -4.38 17.73
C ARG A 170 -4.94 -4.44 16.21
N LEU A 171 -6.04 -4.27 15.49
CA LEU A 171 -6.07 -4.30 14.03
C LEU A 171 -6.32 -2.89 13.49
N PHE A 172 -5.83 -2.64 12.28
CA PHE A 172 -6.07 -1.39 11.56
C PHE A 172 -6.48 -1.65 10.11
N ALA A 173 -7.36 -0.79 9.61
CA ALA A 173 -7.71 -0.68 8.20
C ALA A 173 -8.08 0.78 7.91
N GLY A 174 -7.77 1.22 6.70
CA GLY A 174 -8.10 2.55 6.20
C GLY A 174 -8.39 2.51 4.71
N GLY A 175 -8.83 3.63 4.16
CA GLY A 175 -9.10 3.82 2.73
C GLY A 175 -8.68 5.23 2.31
N GLY A 176 -8.39 5.41 1.02
CA GLY A 176 -8.12 6.72 0.45
C GLY A 176 -9.42 7.52 0.35
N ILE A 177 -9.40 8.77 0.80
CA ILE A 177 -10.56 9.65 0.77
C ILE A 177 -10.34 10.76 -0.25
N VAL A 178 -11.15 10.74 -1.31
CA VAL A 178 -11.26 11.81 -2.32
C VAL A 178 -12.64 12.48 -2.28
N ALA A 179 -12.83 13.57 -3.01
CA ALA A 179 -14.06 14.38 -2.97
C ALA A 179 -15.33 13.57 -3.30
N GLU A 180 -15.23 12.59 -4.19
CA GLU A 180 -16.34 11.73 -4.63
C GLU A 180 -16.59 10.52 -3.71
N SER A 181 -15.88 10.43 -2.58
CA SER A 181 -15.98 9.29 -1.67
C SER A 181 -17.34 9.24 -0.97
N ASN A 182 -17.90 8.04 -0.85
CA ASN A 182 -19.14 7.81 -0.12
C ASN A 182 -18.82 7.23 1.27
N PRO A 183 -19.18 7.89 2.38
CA PRO A 183 -18.80 7.44 3.72
C PRO A 183 -19.17 5.98 4.05
N TYR A 184 -20.32 5.50 3.56
CA TYR A 184 -20.75 4.12 3.80
C TYR A 184 -19.95 3.12 2.97
N ALA A 185 -19.57 3.48 1.74
CA ALA A 185 -18.70 2.66 0.91
C ALA A 185 -17.29 2.55 1.51
N GLU A 186 -16.73 3.66 2.01
CA GLU A 186 -15.40 3.65 2.65
C GLU A 186 -15.40 2.82 3.95
N LEU A 187 -16.49 2.88 4.73
CA LEU A 187 -16.66 2.00 5.89
C LEU A 187 -16.75 0.53 5.49
N ALA A 188 -17.50 0.20 4.44
CA ALA A 188 -17.59 -1.18 3.93
C ALA A 188 -16.24 -1.68 3.42
N GLU A 189 -15.45 -0.82 2.76
CA GLU A 189 -14.10 -1.14 2.31
C GLU A 189 -13.16 -1.47 3.48
N THR A 190 -13.16 -0.65 4.54
CA THR A 190 -12.33 -0.93 5.73
C THR A 190 -12.75 -2.23 6.42
N GLN A 191 -14.05 -2.52 6.50
CA GLN A 191 -14.56 -3.81 7.01
C GLN A 191 -14.09 -5.00 6.18
N ALA A 192 -14.07 -4.88 4.84
CA ALA A 192 -13.53 -5.92 3.96
C ALA A 192 -12.02 -6.11 4.14
N LYS A 193 -11.26 -5.02 4.30
CA LYS A 193 -9.80 -5.07 4.56
C LYS A 193 -9.49 -5.74 5.91
N PHE A 194 -10.29 -5.52 6.94
CA PHE A 194 -10.13 -6.19 8.24
C PHE A 194 -10.22 -7.72 8.17
N GLN A 195 -10.98 -8.27 7.21
CA GLN A 195 -11.16 -9.73 7.08
C GLN A 195 -9.84 -10.47 6.85
N ALA A 196 -8.82 -9.83 6.28
CA ALA A 196 -7.49 -10.42 6.11
C ALA A 196 -6.91 -10.91 7.45
N MET A 197 -7.06 -10.14 8.53
CA MET A 197 -6.56 -10.51 9.86
C MET A 197 -7.63 -11.16 10.73
N LEU A 198 -8.89 -10.72 10.65
CA LEU A 198 -9.97 -11.29 11.46
C LEU A 198 -10.20 -12.77 11.14
N SER A 199 -10.12 -13.16 9.86
CA SER A 199 -10.26 -14.57 9.47
C SER A 199 -9.16 -15.43 10.07
N ALA A 200 -7.92 -14.92 10.14
CA ALA A 200 -6.78 -15.66 10.70
C ALA A 200 -6.78 -15.73 12.24
N ILE A 201 -7.35 -14.74 12.94
CA ILE A 201 -7.24 -14.62 14.41
C ILE A 201 -8.52 -15.11 15.11
N VAL A 202 -9.70 -14.82 14.56
CA VAL A 202 -11.00 -15.06 15.24
C VAL A 202 -11.67 -16.34 14.76
N ARG A 203 -11.38 -16.78 13.53
CA ARG A 203 -12.00 -17.95 12.90
C ARG A 203 -10.92 -18.96 12.44
N PRO A 204 -10.17 -19.56 13.38
CA PRO A 204 -9.15 -20.55 13.04
C PRO A 204 -9.75 -21.80 12.38
#